data_AF-A0ABD4TQ25-F1
#
_entry.id   AF-A0ABD4TQ25-F1
#
_cell.length_a   1.000
_cell.length_b   1.000
_cell.length_c   1.000
_cell.angle_alpha   90.00
_cell.angle_beta   90.00
_cell.angle_gamma   90.00
#
_symmetry.space_group_name_H-M   'P 1'
#
loop_
_entity.id
_entity.type
_entity.pdbx_description
1 polymer ?
#
loop_
_entity_poly.entity_id
_entity_poly.type
_entity_poly.pdbx_seq_one_letter_code
_entity_poly.pdbx_strand_id
1 'polypeptide(L)'
;MTTFAFDQSTIHSHADSLRDDAAALQPLPNVPVPNVWPLAEFSQALSQAVEQENARSEALSEEASRVAFAMLLAVKAAISVDERFSNLLQAVL
;
A
#
# COMPACT_ATOMS: atom_id res chain seq x y z
N MET A 1 8.12 -16.19 28.58
CA MET A 1 8.73 -16.35 27.25
C MET A 1 7.72 -15.80 26.25
N THR A 2 8.01 -14.67 25.62
CA THR A 2 7.14 -14.05 24.60
C THR A 2 7.45 -14.70 23.26
N THR A 3 6.61 -15.66 22.87
CA THR A 3 6.71 -16.27 21.54
C THR A 3 6.15 -15.26 20.53
N PHE A 4 7.01 -14.75 19.64
CA PHE A 4 6.55 -14.02 18.46
C PHE A 4 5.93 -15.03 17.50
N ALA A 5 4.63 -15.29 17.68
CA ALA A 5 3.86 -16.09 16.73
C ALA A 5 3.47 -15.18 15.56
N PHE A 6 4.11 -15.38 14.41
CA PHE A 6 3.70 -14.76 13.15
C PHE A 6 2.49 -15.52 12.61
N ASP A 7 1.29 -14.93 12.72
CA ASP A 7 0.16 -15.42 11.94
C ASP A 7 0.34 -15.00 10.48
N GLN A 8 0.92 -15.92 9.71
CA GLN A 8 1.21 -15.71 8.30
C GLN A 8 -0.06 -15.43 7.50
N SER A 9 -1.19 -16.04 7.87
CA SER A 9 -2.45 -15.88 7.14
C SER A 9 -2.99 -14.46 7.25
N THR A 10 -2.98 -13.90 8.47
CA THR A 10 -3.37 -12.52 8.73
C THR A 10 -2.46 -11.53 8.03
N ILE A 11 -1.14 -11.75 8.00
CA ILE A 11 -0.22 -10.83 7.31
C ILE A 11 -0.41 -10.85 5.79
N HIS A 12 -0.62 -12.02 5.20
CA HIS A 12 -0.94 -12.12 3.77
C HIS A 12 -2.25 -11.41 3.47
N SER A 13 -3.30 -11.65 4.26
CA SER A 13 -4.59 -10.98 4.08
C SER A 13 -4.46 -9.46 4.14
N HIS A 14 -3.71 -8.90 5.10
CA HIS A 14 -3.50 -7.46 5.17
C HIS A 14 -2.66 -6.91 4.03
N ALA A 15 -1.63 -7.65 3.58
CA ALA A 15 -0.81 -7.25 2.45
C ALA A 15 -1.63 -7.24 1.14
N ASP A 16 -2.51 -8.21 0.96
CA ASP A 16 -3.42 -8.26 -0.20
C ASP A 16 -4.44 -7.13 -0.13
N SER A 17 -5.06 -6.89 1.03
CA SER A 17 -5.96 -5.74 1.23
C SER A 17 -5.28 -4.40 0.92
N LEU A 18 -4.05 -4.18 1.36
CA LEU A 18 -3.29 -2.96 1.05
C LEU A 18 -3.03 -2.79 -0.46
N ARG A 19 -2.82 -3.89 -1.19
CA ARG A 19 -2.63 -3.84 -2.64
C ARG A 19 -3.93 -3.56 -3.37
N ASP A 20 -5.03 -4.13 -2.90
CA ASP A 20 -6.36 -3.86 -3.43
C ASP A 20 -6.76 -2.40 -3.19
N ASP A 21 -6.53 -1.89 -1.97
CA ASP A 21 -6.75 -0.48 -1.61
C ASP A 21 -5.89 0.45 -2.48
N ALA A 22 -4.60 0.12 -2.66
CA ALA A 22 -3.71 0.87 -3.55
C ALA A 22 -4.21 0.90 -4.99
N ALA A 23 -4.71 -0.23 -5.51
CA ALA A 23 -5.27 -0.33 -6.86
C ALA A 23 -6.62 0.40 -7.01
N ALA A 24 -7.37 0.54 -5.91
CA ALA A 24 -8.65 1.25 -5.88
C ALA A 24 -8.51 2.78 -5.88
N LEU A 25 -7.31 3.32 -5.56
CA LEU A 25 -7.01 4.75 -5.63
C LEU A 25 -6.90 5.23 -7.09
N GLN A 26 -8.06 5.39 -7.73
CA GLN A 26 -8.14 5.89 -9.10
C GLN A 26 -8.09 7.42 -9.15
N PRO A 27 -7.49 8.01 -10.19
CA PRO A 27 -7.47 9.45 -10.39
C PRO A 27 -8.89 10.03 -10.45
N LEU A 28 -9.10 11.15 -9.76
CA LEU A 28 -10.31 11.94 -9.90
C LEU A 28 -10.41 12.48 -11.34
N PRO A 29 -11.59 12.36 -11.97
CA PRO A 29 -11.80 12.90 -13.30
C PRO A 29 -11.75 14.42 -13.25
N ASN A 30 -11.13 15.02 -14.26
CA ASN A 30 -11.19 16.47 -14.41
C ASN A 30 -12.62 16.88 -14.84
N VAL A 31 -13.21 17.82 -14.11
CA VAL A 31 -14.54 18.35 -14.44
C VAL A 31 -14.35 19.59 -15.31
N PRO A 32 -14.84 19.59 -16.56
CA PRO A 32 -14.65 20.74 -17.46
C PRO A 32 -15.51 21.91 -16.99
N VAL A 33 -14.89 22.87 -16.31
CA VAL A 33 -15.50 24.15 -15.99
C VAL A 33 -15.07 25.17 -17.06
N PRO A 34 -16.00 25.98 -17.60
CA PRO A 34 -15.65 27.02 -18.56
C PRO A 34 -14.66 28.02 -17.97
N ASN A 35 -13.50 28.18 -18.62
CA ASN A 35 -12.51 29.19 -18.26
C ASN A 35 -12.89 30.57 -18.83
N VAL A 36 -14.03 31.10 -18.37
CA VAL A 36 -14.55 32.41 -18.76
C VAL A 36 -14.95 33.19 -17.51
N TRP A 37 -14.91 34.52 -17.56
CA TRP A 37 -15.42 35.34 -16.47
C TRP A 37 -16.92 35.08 -16.25
N PRO A 38 -17.42 34.91 -15.00
CA PRO A 38 -16.73 35.04 -13.70
C PRO A 38 -16.14 33.73 -13.14
N LEU A 39 -16.18 32.63 -13.90
CA LEU A 39 -15.80 31.29 -13.45
C LEU A 39 -14.30 30.95 -13.62
N ALA A 40 -13.52 31.81 -14.26
CA ALA A 40 -12.11 31.56 -14.59
C ALA A 40 -11.27 31.18 -13.35
N GLU A 41 -11.37 31.95 -12.26
CA GLU A 41 -10.64 31.70 -11.01
C GLU A 41 -11.07 30.38 -10.37
N PHE A 42 -12.37 30.09 -10.36
CA PHE A 42 -12.91 28.83 -9.86
C PHE A 42 -12.46 27.64 -10.71
N SER A 43 -12.48 27.76 -12.04
CA SER A 43 -12.01 26.73 -12.97
C SER A 43 -10.54 26.39 -12.73
N GLN A 44 -9.71 27.40 -12.50
CA GLN A 44 -8.29 27.22 -12.21
C GLN A 44 -8.08 26.56 -10.85
N ALA A 45 -8.77 27.05 -9.81
CA ALA A 45 -8.68 26.49 -8.46
C ALA A 45 -9.14 25.02 -8.42
N LEU A 46 -10.22 24.69 -9.13
CA LEU A 46 -10.71 23.31 -9.25
C LEU A 46 -9.68 22.41 -9.95
N SER A 47 -9.11 22.88 -11.07
CA SER A 47 -8.10 22.10 -11.80
C SER A 47 -6.87 21.81 -10.94
N GLN A 48 -6.38 22.81 -10.21
CA GLN A 48 -5.25 22.65 -9.29
C GLN A 48 -5.56 21.72 -8.12
N ALA A 49 -6.76 21.80 -7.55
CA ALA A 49 -7.19 20.91 -6.47
C ALA A 49 -7.27 19.46 -6.93
N VAL A 50 -7.83 19.21 -8.13
CA VAL A 50 -7.90 17.87 -8.73
C VAL A 50 -6.49 17.32 -9.01
N GLU A 51 -5.61 18.13 -9.61
CA GLU A 51 -4.22 17.75 -9.88
C GLU A 51 -3.47 17.39 -8.59
N GLN A 52 -3.60 18.23 -7.56
CA GLN A 52 -2.95 17.99 -6.27
C GLN A 52 -3.46 16.72 -5.58
N GLU A 53 -4.77 16.47 -5.60
CA GLU A 53 -5.34 15.29 -4.96
C GLU A 53 -4.98 14.01 -5.72
N ASN A 54 -4.91 14.07 -7.05
CA ASN A 54 -4.44 12.95 -7.87
C ASN A 54 -2.98 12.60 -7.58
N ALA A 55 -2.10 13.61 -7.46
CA ALA A 55 -0.70 13.39 -7.09
C ALA A 55 -0.54 12.79 -5.69
N ARG A 56 -1.39 13.19 -4.73
CA ARG A 56 -1.41 12.59 -3.38
C ARG A 56 -1.91 11.15 -3.41
N SER A 57 -2.94 10.87 -4.19
CA SER A 57 -3.50 9.53 -4.35
C SER A 57 -2.48 8.57 -4.97
N GLU A 58 -1.72 9.03 -5.96
CA GLU A 58 -0.61 8.27 -6.56
C GLU A 58 0.47 7.93 -5.52
N ALA A 59 0.96 8.94 -4.79
CA ALA A 59 1.96 8.72 -3.74
C ALA A 59 1.47 7.76 -2.64
N LEU A 60 0.18 7.83 -2.27
CA LEU A 60 -0.41 6.93 -1.29
C LEU A 60 -0.51 5.49 -1.83
N SER A 61 -0.89 5.32 -3.10
CA SER A 61 -0.94 4.01 -3.77
C SER A 61 0.44 3.34 -3.84
N GLU A 62 1.48 4.11 -4.18
CA GLU A 62 2.87 3.65 -4.19
C GLU A 62 3.32 3.21 -2.79
N GLU A 63 3.04 4.01 -1.77
CA GLU A 63 3.44 3.72 -0.40
C GLU A 63 2.70 2.50 0.17
N ALA A 64 1.40 2.36 -0.08
CA ALA A 64 0.62 1.19 0.30
C ALA A 64 1.17 -0.10 -0.35
N SER A 65 1.51 -0.03 -1.65
CA SER A 65 2.15 -1.13 -2.38
C SER A 65 3.52 -1.49 -1.79
N ARG A 66 4.32 -0.49 -1.42
CA ARG A 66 5.63 -0.67 -0.80
C ARG A 66 5.54 -1.34 0.57
N VAL A 67 4.57 -0.92 1.39
CA VAL A 67 4.32 -1.52 2.72
C VAL A 67 3.87 -2.97 2.58
N ALA A 68 2.91 -3.26 1.69
CA ALA A 68 2.45 -4.62 1.43
C ALA A 68 3.61 -5.53 1.01
N PHE A 69 4.50 -5.06 0.13
CA PHE A 69 5.69 -5.80 -0.28
C PHE A 69 6.63 -6.08 0.92
N ALA A 70 6.89 -5.09 1.77
CA ALA A 70 7.73 -5.25 2.94
C ALA A 70 7.15 -6.25 3.96
N MET A 71 5.81 -6.26 4.14
CA MET A 71 5.12 -7.24 4.99
C MET A 71 5.34 -8.67 4.51
N LEU A 72 5.18 -8.92 3.20
CA LEU A 72 5.40 -10.24 2.60
C LEU A 72 6.87 -10.68 2.70
N LEU A 73 7.81 -9.73 2.57
CA LEU A 73 9.23 -10.01 2.75
C LEU A 73 9.55 -10.43 4.19
N ALA A 74 8.95 -9.77 5.18
CA ALA A 74 9.12 -10.12 6.59
C ALA A 74 8.60 -11.54 6.89
N VAL A 75 7.45 -11.92 6.32
CA VAL A 75 6.91 -13.29 6.47
C VAL A 75 7.85 -14.33 5.87
N LYS A 76 8.37 -14.09 4.66
CA LYS A 76 9.35 -15.00 4.04
C LYS A 76 10.62 -15.15 4.87
N ALA A 77 11.11 -14.05 5.45
CA ALA A 77 12.28 -14.10 6.33
C ALA A 77 11.99 -14.92 7.60
N ALA A 78 10.81 -14.74 8.21
CA ALA A 78 10.40 -15.51 9.39
C ALA A 78 10.30 -17.02 9.09
N ILE A 79 9.69 -17.41 7.97
CA ILE A 79 9.62 -18.81 7.51
C ILE A 79 11.03 -19.40 7.37
N SER A 80 11.94 -18.69 6.68
CA SER A 80 13.31 -19.15 6.47
C SER A 80 14.09 -19.35 7.78
N VAL A 81 13.88 -18.48 8.77
CA VAL A 81 14.50 -18.64 10.10
C VAL A 81 13.93 -19.86 10.82
N ASP A 82 12.61 -20.06 10.79
CA ASP A 82 11.94 -21.18 11.45
C ASP A 82 12.34 -22.54 10.85
N GLU A 83 12.40 -22.64 9.51
CA GLU A 83 12.87 -23.83 8.80
C GLU A 83 14.33 -24.16 9.13
N ARG A 84 15.22 -23.15 9.12
CA ARG A 84 16.63 -23.34 9.48
C ARG A 84 16.78 -23.80 10.91
N PHE A 85 16.03 -23.20 11.84
CA PHE A 85 16.07 -23.58 13.25
C PHE A 85 15.55 -25.00 13.46
N SER A 86 14.45 -25.38 12.83
CA SER A 86 13.88 -26.72 12.87
C SER A 86 14.87 -27.78 12.35
N ASN A 87 15.53 -27.51 11.22
CA ASN A 87 16.54 -28.40 10.66
C ASN A 87 17.76 -28.58 11.59
N LEU A 88 18.21 -27.50 12.25
CA LEU A 88 19.30 -27.56 13.22
C LEU A 88 18.91 -28.41 14.44
N LEU A 89 17.69 -28.28 14.94
CA LEU A 89 17.21 -29.10 16.05
C LEU A 89 17.14 -30.59 15.67
N GLN A 90 16.67 -30.92 14.46
CA GLN A 90 16.64 -32.29 13.97
C GLN A 90 18.04 -32.90 13.79
N ALA A 91 19.06 -32.10 13.48
CA ALA A 91 20.42 -32.58 13.31
C ALA A 91 21.15 -32.88 14.64
N VAL A 92 20.64 -32.37 15.76
CA VAL A 92 21.25 -32.50 17.10
C VAL A 92 20.52 -33.56 17.95
N LEU A 93 19.32 -33.95 17.56
CA LEU A 93 18.52 -35.04 18.16
C LEU A 93 18.81 -36.39 17.49
#